data_AF-A0AA46YH29-F1
#
_entry.id   AF-A0AA46YH29-F1
#
_cell.length_a   1.000
_cell.length_b   1.000
_cell.length_c   1.000
_cell.angle_alpha   90.00
_cell.angle_beta   90.00
_cell.angle_gamma   90.00
#
_symmetry.space_group_name_H-M   'P 1'
#
loop_
_entity.id
_entity.type
_entity.pdbx_description
1 polymer ?
#
loop_
_entity_poly.entity_id
_entity_poly.type
_entity_poly.pdbx_seq_one_letter_code
_entity_poly.pdbx_strand_id
1 'polypeptide(L)'
;MILLLPILLLAGILVPEASQAYPDFISYGYNTCITCHYNGQGNGALTDYGRALFTTEIASRAIFNDKLQEDEIAAKSGFLGSTQLPWWVRPGIKYRGLYFQNNPANPAAVNKYVTMQADANVAIQFDRSAKYLLMLSGGYQPTPASRANINDPDNKNFISREHYFRWQVNKKFYTYVGLMDKVFGIRTADHTSYSRSVTDVAQNDQSTGVITQYYADGWEITGNLFVGNLLQEDADIRQKGLSVMMEFDVADKNRLGFAVMQSKNEYVEKTRLEFHQKLGFDKGDSLLTEIGFVKDSPLSAPSDKVGGYLMLQNLIGITRGYNILSQIEYYNATLSSDSTDMFRWSFGLLMFPMPRVEFRAGFVNGRNINDTTVNPDSWMLQSQLHLSL
;
A
#
# COMPACT_ATOMS: atom_id res chain seq x y z
N MET A 1 -55.85 -2.67 -11.27
CA MET A 1 -54.96 -2.67 -10.09
C MET A 1 -54.05 -3.91 -10.17
N ILE A 2 -53.20 -4.21 -11.16
CA ILE A 2 -52.53 -3.51 -12.28
C ILE A 2 -51.96 -2.14 -11.89
N LEU A 3 -50.63 -2.03 -12.02
CA LEU A 3 -49.73 -0.93 -11.68
C LEU A 3 -49.25 -0.94 -10.22
N LEU A 4 -48.07 -1.54 -9.99
CA LEU A 4 -47.05 -1.07 -9.02
C LEU A 4 -45.77 -1.92 -9.08
N LEU A 5 -45.81 -3.10 -9.70
CA LEU A 5 -44.65 -3.99 -9.84
C LEU A 5 -43.58 -3.62 -10.91
N PRO A 6 -43.82 -2.78 -11.95
CA PRO A 6 -42.75 -2.43 -12.90
C PRO A 6 -41.90 -1.22 -12.48
N ILE A 7 -42.31 -0.45 -11.46
CA ILE A 7 -41.64 0.81 -11.11
C ILE A 7 -40.46 0.57 -10.14
N LEU A 8 -40.54 -0.48 -9.30
CA LEU A 8 -39.41 -0.90 -8.45
C LEU A 8 -38.28 -1.60 -9.22
N LEU A 9 -38.56 -2.13 -10.42
CA LEU A 9 -37.56 -2.74 -11.30
C LEU A 9 -36.88 -1.73 -12.25
N LEU A 10 -37.42 -0.52 -12.40
CA LEU A 10 -36.82 0.54 -13.21
C LEU A 10 -36.02 1.56 -12.40
N ALA A 11 -36.15 1.58 -11.07
CA ALA A 11 -35.32 2.41 -10.19
C ALA A 11 -33.96 1.76 -9.86
N GLY A 12 -33.71 0.52 -10.31
CA GLY A 12 -32.45 -0.22 -10.12
C GLY A 12 -31.36 0.06 -11.16
N ILE A 13 -31.53 1.05 -12.05
CA ILE A 13 -30.58 1.36 -13.14
C ILE A 13 -29.97 2.77 -12.98
N LEU A 14 -29.79 3.22 -11.74
CA LEU A 14 -28.98 4.41 -11.44
C LEU A 14 -28.08 4.11 -10.25
N VAL A 15 -27.10 3.23 -10.45
CA VAL A 15 -25.93 3.15 -9.56
C VAL A 15 -24.78 3.82 -10.30
N PRO A 16 -24.38 5.05 -9.95
CA PRO A 16 -23.13 5.59 -10.40
C PRO A 16 -22.00 4.83 -9.72
N GLU A 17 -21.02 4.53 -10.56
CA GLU A 17 -19.77 3.89 -10.29
C GLU A 17 -19.04 4.57 -9.15
N ALA A 18 -18.37 3.72 -8.39
CA ALA A 18 -17.61 4.16 -7.27
C ALA A 18 -16.29 3.33 -7.30
N SER A 19 -15.14 3.98 -7.56
CA SER A 19 -13.76 3.44 -7.36
C SER A 19 -12.76 4.37 -6.66
N GLN A 20 -11.76 3.87 -5.90
CA GLN A 20 -10.42 4.47 -5.52
C GLN A 20 -9.72 4.20 -4.18
N ALA A 21 -8.41 3.92 -4.34
CA ALA A 21 -7.34 3.57 -3.42
C ALA A 21 -6.55 4.81 -2.95
N TYR A 22 -5.80 4.91 -1.86
CA TYR A 22 -5.32 4.07 -0.73
C TYR A 22 -6.41 3.39 0.10
N PRO A 23 -6.08 2.41 0.97
CA PRO A 23 -7.07 1.88 1.93
C PRO A 23 -7.71 2.98 2.78
N ASP A 24 -6.99 4.09 3.01
CA ASP A 24 -7.50 5.30 3.67
C ASP A 24 -8.71 5.94 2.97
N PHE A 25 -8.90 5.70 1.67
CA PHE A 25 -10.04 6.25 0.91
C PHE A 25 -11.21 5.30 0.79
N ILE A 26 -11.26 4.25 1.64
CA ILE A 26 -12.47 3.43 1.81
C ILE A 26 -13.71 4.29 2.12
N SER A 27 -13.51 5.47 2.71
CA SER A 27 -14.56 6.44 3.00
C SER A 27 -15.28 7.02 1.78
N TYR A 28 -14.70 6.86 0.59
CA TYR A 28 -15.31 7.18 -0.71
C TYR A 28 -16.13 6.01 -1.29
N GLY A 29 -16.23 4.88 -0.57
CA GLY A 29 -17.03 3.71 -0.95
C GLY A 29 -16.23 2.63 -1.69
N TYR A 30 -14.91 2.59 -1.48
CA TYR A 30 -13.99 1.75 -2.27
C TYR A 30 -13.32 0.69 -1.43
N ASN A 31 -13.88 -0.50 -1.59
CA ASN A 31 -13.58 -1.68 -0.82
C ASN A 31 -12.64 -2.65 -1.57
N THR A 32 -12.27 -2.36 -2.82
CA THR A 32 -11.26 -3.14 -3.55
C THR A 32 -10.25 -2.28 -4.33
N CYS A 33 -9.01 -2.78 -4.42
CA CYS A 33 -7.89 -2.08 -5.04
C CYS A 33 -7.80 -2.26 -6.56
N ILE A 34 -8.33 -3.36 -7.11
CA ILE A 34 -8.19 -3.70 -8.55
C ILE A 34 -8.84 -2.69 -9.48
N THR A 35 -9.80 -1.93 -8.97
CA THR A 35 -10.48 -0.91 -9.77
C THR A 35 -9.51 0.20 -10.17
N CYS A 36 -8.46 0.41 -9.38
CA CYS A 36 -7.62 1.60 -9.45
C CYS A 36 -6.16 1.25 -9.73
N HIS A 37 -5.76 0.05 -9.34
CA HIS A 37 -4.45 -0.51 -9.59
C HIS A 37 -4.55 -1.72 -10.52
N TYR A 38 -3.51 -1.93 -11.32
CA TYR A 38 -3.40 -3.17 -12.10
C TYR A 38 -3.15 -4.40 -11.21
N ASN A 39 -2.51 -4.19 -10.06
CA ASN A 39 -2.34 -5.18 -9.01
C ASN A 39 -3.58 -5.17 -8.11
N GLY A 40 -4.30 -6.29 -8.03
CA GLY A 40 -5.56 -6.36 -7.30
C GLY A 40 -5.44 -6.24 -5.79
N GLN A 41 -4.22 -6.29 -5.24
CA GLN A 41 -3.92 -6.02 -3.84
C GLN A 41 -3.48 -4.57 -3.60
N GLY A 42 -3.62 -3.71 -4.60
CA GLY A 42 -3.13 -2.34 -4.58
C GLY A 42 -1.62 -2.26 -4.79
N ASN A 43 -1.08 -1.06 -4.60
CA ASN A 43 0.28 -0.70 -5.00
C ASN A 43 0.50 -0.79 -6.53
N GLY A 44 1.69 -0.42 -7.00
CA GLY A 44 2.02 -0.51 -8.42
C GLY A 44 1.29 0.51 -9.29
N ALA A 45 1.29 0.28 -10.60
CA ALA A 45 0.75 1.20 -11.60
C ALA A 45 -0.76 1.44 -11.46
N LEU A 46 -1.18 2.69 -11.66
CA LEU A 46 -2.60 3.09 -11.67
C LEU A 46 -3.23 2.83 -13.05
N THR A 47 -4.50 2.41 -13.05
CA THR A 47 -5.34 2.37 -14.26
C THR A 47 -5.73 3.78 -14.70
N ASP A 48 -6.19 3.97 -15.94
CA ASP A 48 -6.73 5.28 -16.37
C ASP A 48 -7.86 5.75 -15.46
N TYR A 49 -8.71 4.80 -15.05
CA TYR A 49 -9.79 5.07 -14.12
C TYR A 49 -9.26 5.46 -12.73
N GLY A 50 -8.22 4.78 -12.24
CA GLY A 50 -7.45 5.14 -11.04
C GLY A 50 -6.83 6.55 -11.10
N ARG A 51 -6.44 7.03 -12.28
CA ARG A 51 -5.94 8.41 -12.45
C ARG A 51 -7.07 9.42 -12.50
N ALA A 52 -8.14 9.11 -13.23
CA ALA A 52 -9.30 9.97 -13.43
C ALA A 52 -9.95 10.30 -12.10
N LEU A 53 -10.34 9.29 -11.33
CA LEU A 53 -11.03 9.58 -10.09
C LEU A 53 -10.13 10.19 -8.99
N PHE A 54 -8.81 10.01 -9.05
CA PHE A 54 -7.92 10.66 -8.09
C PHE A 54 -7.94 12.16 -8.33
N THR A 55 -7.99 12.53 -9.61
CA THR A 55 -8.10 13.90 -10.08
C THR A 55 -9.46 14.52 -9.69
N THR A 56 -10.56 13.76 -9.80
CA THR A 56 -11.92 14.29 -9.63
C THR A 56 -12.54 14.13 -8.23
N GLU A 57 -11.99 13.29 -7.34
CA GLU A 57 -12.58 13.07 -6.01
C GLU A 57 -11.60 13.31 -4.86
N ILE A 58 -10.30 13.02 -5.06
CA ILE A 58 -9.29 13.04 -4.00
C ILE A 58 -8.49 14.34 -4.03
N ALA A 59 -7.92 14.68 -5.18
CA ALA A 59 -7.10 15.88 -5.35
C ALA A 59 -7.93 17.16 -5.24
N SER A 60 -7.31 18.23 -4.75
CA SER A 60 -7.94 19.54 -4.67
C SER A 60 -8.35 20.05 -6.05
N ARG A 61 -9.52 20.68 -6.11
CA ARG A 61 -10.03 21.35 -7.30
C ARG A 61 -9.49 22.78 -7.46
N ALA A 62 -8.73 23.29 -6.48
CA ALA A 62 -8.32 24.70 -6.41
C ALA A 62 -7.53 25.21 -7.63
N ILE A 63 -6.86 24.33 -8.36
CA ILE A 63 -6.09 24.69 -9.57
C ILE A 63 -6.93 24.71 -10.86
N PHE A 64 -8.16 24.19 -10.82
CA PHE A 64 -9.05 24.13 -11.96
C PHE A 64 -10.03 25.30 -11.95
N ASN A 65 -10.41 25.77 -13.13
CA ASN A 65 -11.47 26.76 -13.26
C ASN A 65 -12.79 26.16 -12.78
N ASP A 66 -13.53 26.88 -11.94
CA ASP A 66 -14.80 26.44 -11.38
C ASP A 66 -15.84 26.03 -12.43
N LYS A 67 -15.74 26.57 -13.65
CA LYS A 67 -16.63 26.27 -14.78
C LYS A 67 -16.37 24.92 -15.46
N LEU A 68 -15.21 24.30 -15.25
CA LEU A 68 -14.89 23.01 -15.87
C LEU A 68 -15.70 21.90 -15.24
N GLN A 69 -16.29 21.01 -16.02
CA GLN A 69 -16.98 19.85 -15.46
C GLN A 69 -15.97 18.78 -14.98
N GLU A 70 -16.39 17.91 -14.05
CA GLU A 70 -15.51 16.84 -13.54
C GLU A 70 -15.06 15.90 -14.68
N ASP A 71 -15.90 15.65 -15.69
CA ASP A 71 -15.53 14.85 -16.87
C ASP A 71 -14.38 15.48 -17.67
N GLU A 72 -14.38 16.81 -17.81
CA GLU A 72 -13.29 17.53 -18.47
C GLU A 72 -11.99 17.50 -17.67
N ILE A 73 -12.10 17.45 -16.34
CA ILE A 73 -10.98 17.31 -15.41
C ILE A 73 -10.43 15.86 -15.46
N ALA A 74 -11.32 14.86 -15.43
CA ALA A 74 -10.99 13.45 -15.57
C ALA A 74 -10.25 13.17 -16.88
N ALA A 75 -10.71 13.76 -18.00
CA ALA A 75 -10.06 13.62 -19.29
C ALA A 75 -8.59 14.12 -19.29
N LYS A 76 -8.21 15.03 -18.38
CA LYS A 76 -6.84 15.55 -18.25
C LYS A 76 -5.93 14.67 -17.40
N SER A 77 -6.45 13.60 -16.78
CA SER A 77 -5.73 12.77 -15.82
C SER A 77 -4.71 11.80 -16.44
N GLY A 78 -4.83 11.49 -17.74
CA GLY A 78 -3.98 10.53 -18.45
C GLY A 78 -2.49 10.92 -18.48
N PHE A 79 -1.61 9.97 -18.78
CA PHE A 79 -0.15 10.18 -18.76
C PHE A 79 0.31 11.37 -19.63
N LEU A 80 -0.30 11.55 -20.82
CA LEU A 80 -0.07 12.69 -21.72
C LEU A 80 -1.15 13.78 -21.59
N GLY A 81 -1.71 13.95 -20.40
CA GLY A 81 -2.84 14.84 -20.15
C GLY A 81 -4.10 14.35 -20.87
N SER A 82 -4.69 15.22 -21.71
CA SER A 82 -5.90 14.90 -22.49
C SER A 82 -5.65 14.05 -23.73
N THR A 83 -4.39 13.77 -24.07
CA THR A 83 -4.08 12.95 -25.24
C THR A 83 -4.28 11.48 -24.91
N GLN A 84 -5.23 10.84 -25.57
CA GLN A 84 -5.51 9.42 -25.39
C GLN A 84 -4.37 8.58 -25.96
N LEU A 85 -3.82 7.68 -25.15
CA LEU A 85 -2.85 6.69 -25.59
C LEU A 85 -3.55 5.51 -26.30
N PRO A 86 -2.86 4.79 -27.20
CA PRO A 86 -3.36 3.55 -27.77
C PRO A 86 -3.81 2.60 -26.65
N TRP A 87 -4.97 1.93 -26.82
CA TRP A 87 -5.58 1.10 -25.77
C TRP A 87 -4.65 0.04 -25.16
N TRP A 88 -3.64 -0.41 -25.91
CA TRP A 88 -2.73 -1.48 -25.51
C TRP A 88 -1.56 -1.04 -24.61
N VAL A 89 -1.34 0.25 -24.37
CA VAL A 89 -0.19 0.73 -23.57
C VAL A 89 -0.56 1.80 -22.57
N ARG A 90 -0.09 1.63 -21.32
CA ARG A 90 -0.30 2.57 -20.20
C ARG A 90 0.99 2.73 -19.41
N PRO A 91 1.81 3.74 -19.74
CA PRO A 91 3.00 4.07 -18.97
C PRO A 91 2.63 4.79 -17.67
N GLY A 92 3.57 4.78 -16.74
CA GLY A 92 3.51 5.58 -15.53
C GLY A 92 4.89 5.82 -14.96
N ILE A 93 5.02 6.90 -14.21
CA ILE A 93 6.24 7.20 -13.45
C ILE A 93 5.86 7.60 -12.03
N LYS A 94 6.66 7.19 -11.06
CA LYS A 94 6.47 7.54 -9.66
C LYS A 94 7.76 8.05 -9.06
N TYR A 95 7.67 9.08 -8.25
CA TYR A 95 8.78 9.60 -7.48
C TYR A 95 8.31 9.90 -6.06
N ARG A 96 9.00 9.39 -5.03
CA ARG A 96 8.77 9.73 -3.63
C ARG A 96 10.09 10.13 -2.99
N GLY A 97 10.20 11.39 -2.58
CA GLY A 97 11.31 11.92 -1.80
C GLY A 97 10.87 12.15 -0.36
N LEU A 98 11.73 11.82 0.60
CA LEU A 98 11.57 12.09 2.03
C LEU A 98 12.72 12.97 2.50
N TYR A 99 12.39 14.07 3.13
CA TYR A 99 13.28 14.80 4.02
C TYR A 99 12.90 14.46 5.45
N PHE A 100 13.86 14.09 6.28
CA PHE A 100 13.63 13.96 7.71
C PHE A 100 14.74 14.61 8.53
N GLN A 101 14.34 15.09 9.69
CA GLN A 101 15.21 15.62 10.73
C GLN A 101 14.95 14.84 12.01
N ASN A 102 15.97 14.16 12.52
CA ASN A 102 15.90 13.46 13.80
C ASN A 102 16.36 14.38 14.94
N ASN A 103 15.65 14.35 16.07
CA ASN A 103 15.84 15.21 17.24
C ASN A 103 15.96 16.71 16.86
N PRO A 104 14.89 17.30 16.29
CA PRO A 104 14.89 18.72 15.89
C PRO A 104 15.28 19.62 17.07
N ALA A 105 15.99 20.71 16.77
CA ALA A 105 16.55 21.66 17.74
C ALA A 105 17.67 21.10 18.67
N ASN A 106 18.14 19.87 18.47
CA ASN A 106 19.34 19.35 19.12
C ASN A 106 20.59 19.63 18.27
N PRO A 107 21.75 20.02 18.85
CA PRO A 107 23.02 20.12 18.10
C PRO A 107 23.44 18.84 17.38
N ALA A 108 23.00 17.67 17.86
CA ALA A 108 23.19 16.37 17.22
C ALA A 108 22.07 16.00 16.23
N ALA A 109 21.25 16.97 15.78
CA ALA A 109 20.19 16.72 14.82
C ALA A 109 20.77 16.18 13.51
N VAL A 110 20.20 15.07 13.04
CA VAL A 110 20.58 14.46 11.76
C VAL A 110 19.52 14.82 10.74
N ASN A 111 19.93 15.59 9.72
CA ASN A 111 19.10 15.89 8.56
C ASN A 111 19.47 14.93 7.42
N LYS A 112 18.47 14.33 6.79
CA LYS A 112 18.71 13.44 5.66
C LYS A 112 17.61 13.58 4.62
N TYR A 113 18.05 13.59 3.37
CA TYR A 113 17.19 13.40 2.21
C TYR A 113 17.31 11.96 1.72
N VAL A 114 16.17 11.32 1.45
CA VAL A 114 16.08 9.95 0.96
C VAL A 114 15.15 9.92 -0.24
N THR A 115 15.65 9.46 -1.38
CA THR A 115 14.79 9.01 -2.48
C THR A 115 14.19 7.68 -2.08
N MET A 116 12.96 7.71 -1.57
CA MET A 116 12.25 6.50 -1.14
C MET A 116 11.83 5.66 -2.33
N GLN A 117 11.44 6.29 -3.44
CA GLN A 117 10.95 5.61 -4.62
C GLN A 117 11.23 6.46 -5.87
N ALA A 118 11.68 5.83 -6.95
CA ALA A 118 11.76 6.46 -8.26
C ALA A 118 11.61 5.36 -9.31
N ASP A 119 10.41 5.24 -9.88
CA ASP A 119 10.00 4.08 -10.68
C ASP A 119 9.42 4.51 -12.02
N ALA A 120 9.67 3.70 -13.04
CA ALA A 120 8.97 3.73 -14.30
C ALA A 120 8.24 2.39 -14.49
N ASN A 121 6.98 2.46 -14.88
CA ASN A 121 6.14 1.30 -15.12
C ASN A 121 5.41 1.39 -16.46
N VAL A 122 5.04 0.24 -17.00
CA VAL A 122 4.20 0.14 -18.18
C VAL A 122 3.28 -1.08 -18.05
N ALA A 123 1.98 -0.83 -18.23
CA ALA A 123 1.00 -1.88 -18.43
C ALA A 123 0.71 -2.04 -19.93
N ILE A 124 0.84 -3.27 -20.42
CA ILE A 124 0.60 -3.66 -21.80
C ILE A 124 -0.61 -4.56 -21.85
N GLN A 125 -1.67 -4.15 -22.56
CA GLN A 125 -2.91 -4.89 -22.70
C GLN A 125 -2.90 -5.63 -24.04
N PHE A 126 -3.24 -6.92 -24.05
CA PHE A 126 -3.27 -7.71 -25.29
C PHE A 126 -4.66 -7.76 -25.95
N ASP A 127 -5.68 -7.26 -25.26
CA ASP A 127 -7.04 -7.13 -25.75
C ASP A 127 -7.71 -5.86 -25.21
N ARG A 128 -8.76 -5.39 -25.88
CA ARG A 128 -9.47 -4.14 -25.51
C ARG A 128 -10.20 -4.22 -24.16
N SER A 129 -10.51 -5.41 -23.67
CA SER A 129 -11.09 -5.61 -22.34
C SER A 129 -10.04 -5.73 -21.24
N ALA A 130 -8.74 -5.61 -21.57
CA ALA A 130 -7.62 -5.82 -20.67
C ALA A 130 -7.65 -7.19 -19.96
N LYS A 131 -8.25 -8.22 -20.60
CA LYS A 131 -8.35 -9.56 -20.05
C LYS A 131 -6.96 -10.17 -19.81
N TYR A 132 -6.04 -9.90 -20.72
CA TYR A 132 -4.64 -10.29 -20.61
C TYR A 132 -3.79 -9.02 -20.55
N LEU A 133 -2.93 -8.94 -19.53
CA LEU A 133 -2.12 -7.78 -19.28
C LEU A 133 -0.72 -8.18 -18.79
N LEU A 134 0.30 -7.52 -19.32
CA LEU A 134 1.67 -7.59 -18.80
C LEU A 134 2.00 -6.27 -18.09
N MET A 135 2.44 -6.35 -16.85
CA MET A 135 2.93 -5.20 -16.08
C MET A 135 4.45 -5.32 -15.96
N LEU A 136 5.19 -4.25 -16.28
CA LEU A 136 6.64 -4.16 -16.07
C LEU A 136 6.99 -2.87 -15.31
N SER A 137 7.74 -2.97 -14.22
CA SER A 137 8.21 -1.85 -13.38
C SER A 137 9.68 -2.01 -13.03
N GLY A 138 10.45 -0.97 -13.30
CA GLY A 138 11.83 -0.81 -12.86
C GLY A 138 11.94 0.46 -12.01
N GLY A 139 12.80 0.45 -11.00
CA GLY A 139 12.95 1.59 -10.11
C GLY A 139 14.28 1.65 -9.40
N TYR A 140 14.42 2.67 -8.56
CA TYR A 140 15.60 2.93 -7.76
C TYR A 140 15.36 2.57 -6.29
N GLN A 141 16.31 1.82 -5.70
CA GLN A 141 16.39 1.55 -4.27
C GLN A 141 17.62 2.25 -3.68
N PRO A 142 17.46 3.08 -2.64
CA PRO A 142 18.60 3.74 -2.01
C PRO A 142 19.51 2.74 -1.29
N THR A 143 20.83 3.01 -1.31
CA THR A 143 21.80 2.23 -0.55
C THR A 143 21.48 2.32 0.95
N PRO A 144 21.35 1.17 1.66
CA PRO A 144 21.12 1.18 3.10
C PRO A 144 22.21 1.94 3.84
N ALA A 145 21.85 2.63 4.93
CA ALA A 145 22.83 3.42 5.70
C ALA A 145 23.99 2.57 6.24
N SER A 146 23.72 1.31 6.60
CA SER A 146 24.73 0.34 7.03
C SER A 146 25.77 0.00 5.95
N ARG A 147 25.43 0.21 4.68
CA ARG A 147 26.32 -0.01 3.53
C ARG A 147 26.75 1.30 2.85
N ALA A 148 26.39 2.47 3.40
CA ALA A 148 26.68 3.75 2.77
C ALA A 148 28.18 4.05 2.64
N ASN A 149 29.01 3.47 3.52
CA ASN A 149 30.47 3.61 3.50
C ASN A 149 31.19 2.40 2.87
N ILE A 150 30.44 1.43 2.37
CA ILE A 150 31.01 0.28 1.66
C ILE A 150 31.05 0.64 0.19
N ASN A 151 32.25 0.90 -0.34
CA ASN A 151 32.48 1.01 -1.78
C ASN A 151 32.35 -0.40 -2.39
N ASP A 152 31.12 -0.83 -2.57
CA ASP A 152 30.77 -2.06 -3.27
C ASP A 152 30.52 -1.72 -4.75
N PRO A 153 31.45 -2.07 -5.67
CA PRO A 153 31.30 -1.81 -7.10
C PRO A 153 30.05 -2.48 -7.71
N ASP A 154 29.54 -3.52 -7.04
CA ASP A 154 28.40 -4.31 -7.49
C ASP A 154 27.06 -3.82 -6.89
N ASN A 155 27.08 -2.79 -6.03
CA ASN A 155 25.87 -2.20 -5.48
C ASN A 155 25.07 -1.46 -6.56
N LYS A 156 24.18 -2.19 -7.22
CA LYS A 156 23.24 -1.66 -8.21
C LYS A 156 22.01 -1.15 -7.49
N ASN A 157 21.82 0.17 -7.47
CA ASN A 157 20.61 0.79 -6.95
C ASN A 157 19.39 0.64 -7.87
N PHE A 158 19.55 0.06 -9.07
CA PHE A 158 18.43 -0.21 -9.97
C PHE A 158 17.84 -1.60 -9.66
N ILE A 159 16.53 -1.66 -9.47
CA ILE A 159 15.78 -2.88 -9.15
C ILE A 159 14.60 -3.07 -10.10
N SER A 160 14.24 -4.32 -10.38
CA SER A 160 12.91 -4.61 -10.89
C SER A 160 11.95 -4.68 -9.71
N ARG A 161 10.86 -3.90 -9.76
CA ARG A 161 9.89 -3.82 -8.67
C ARG A 161 8.73 -4.77 -8.87
N GLU A 162 8.11 -4.74 -10.04
CA GLU A 162 7.00 -5.61 -10.39
C GLU A 162 7.18 -6.05 -11.84
N HIS A 163 7.04 -7.35 -12.10
CA HIS A 163 6.89 -7.85 -13.46
C HIS A 163 5.99 -9.08 -13.43
N TYR A 164 4.77 -8.93 -13.94
CA TYR A 164 3.80 -10.01 -13.88
C TYR A 164 2.84 -9.98 -15.05
N PHE A 165 2.35 -11.16 -15.39
CA PHE A 165 1.23 -11.33 -16.28
C PHE A 165 -0.05 -11.49 -15.47
N ARG A 166 -1.08 -10.71 -15.81
CA ARG A 166 -2.43 -10.82 -15.27
C ARG A 166 -3.35 -11.42 -16.30
N TRP A 167 -4.12 -12.41 -15.87
CA TRP A 167 -5.23 -13.01 -16.59
C TRP A 167 -6.53 -12.82 -15.80
N GLN A 168 -7.46 -12.07 -16.38
CA GLN A 168 -8.85 -12.04 -15.93
C GLN A 168 -9.58 -13.25 -16.51
N VAL A 169 -9.73 -14.30 -15.71
CA VAL A 169 -10.42 -15.53 -16.14
C VAL A 169 -11.89 -15.22 -16.42
N ASN A 170 -12.52 -14.45 -15.53
CA ASN A 170 -13.85 -13.89 -15.68
C ASN A 170 -13.98 -12.60 -14.85
N LYS A 171 -15.16 -11.98 -14.78
CA LYS A 171 -15.38 -10.72 -14.03
C LYS A 171 -15.06 -10.81 -12.53
N LYS A 172 -15.14 -12.01 -11.95
CA LYS A 172 -14.97 -12.29 -10.53
C LYS A 172 -13.64 -12.96 -10.19
N PHE A 173 -12.89 -13.47 -11.16
CA PHE A 173 -11.67 -14.26 -10.90
C PHE A 173 -10.49 -13.79 -11.73
N TYR A 174 -9.40 -13.45 -11.03
CA TYR A 174 -8.14 -12.98 -11.59
C TYR A 174 -6.99 -13.87 -11.15
N THR A 175 -6.02 -14.04 -12.03
CA THR A 175 -4.78 -14.74 -11.75
C THR A 175 -3.61 -13.87 -12.19
N TYR A 176 -2.56 -13.86 -11.39
CA TYR A 176 -1.34 -13.11 -11.64
C TYR A 176 -0.15 -14.05 -11.50
N VAL A 177 0.84 -13.93 -12.40
CA VAL A 177 2.04 -14.77 -12.39
C VAL A 177 3.26 -13.88 -12.62
N GLY A 178 4.21 -13.87 -11.68
CA GLY A 178 5.43 -13.06 -11.76
C GLY A 178 5.90 -12.48 -10.43
N LEU A 179 6.73 -11.45 -10.46
CA LEU A 179 7.22 -10.72 -9.28
C LEU A 179 6.21 -9.65 -8.85
N MET A 180 5.67 -9.80 -7.63
CA MET A 180 4.64 -8.94 -7.06
C MET A 180 4.79 -8.84 -5.54
N ASP A 181 4.12 -7.87 -4.92
CA ASP A 181 3.99 -7.82 -3.46
C ASP A 181 3.24 -9.05 -2.92
N LYS A 182 3.68 -9.59 -1.77
CA LYS A 182 3.00 -10.70 -1.09
C LYS A 182 1.62 -10.26 -0.58
N VAL A 183 0.68 -11.20 -0.51
CA VAL A 183 -0.71 -10.95 -0.08
C VAL A 183 -0.77 -11.04 1.44
N PHE A 184 -0.72 -9.91 2.15
CA PHE A 184 -0.78 -9.87 3.62
C PHE A 184 -1.00 -8.43 4.11
N GLY A 185 -1.90 -8.22 5.06
CA GLY A 185 -2.07 -6.96 5.78
C GLY A 185 -2.58 -5.77 4.95
N ILE A 186 -2.80 -4.65 5.63
CA ILE A 186 -3.12 -3.36 5.04
C ILE A 186 -1.85 -2.72 4.50
N ARG A 187 -1.91 -2.28 3.24
CA ARG A 187 -0.80 -1.57 2.60
C ARG A 187 -0.94 -0.06 2.79
N THR A 188 -0.21 0.48 3.75
CA THR A 188 -0.06 1.92 3.95
C THR A 188 1.15 2.47 3.18
N ALA A 189 1.16 3.78 2.91
CA ALA A 189 2.30 4.45 2.29
C ALA A 189 3.52 4.59 3.22
N ASP A 190 3.34 4.39 4.52
CA ASP A 190 4.46 4.35 5.46
C ASP A 190 5.19 3.00 5.38
N HIS A 191 6.28 3.00 4.60
CA HIS A 191 7.14 1.83 4.42
C HIS A 191 7.87 1.39 5.68
N THR A 192 7.93 2.24 6.72
CA THR A 192 8.57 1.93 8.00
C THR A 192 7.60 1.41 9.04
N SER A 193 6.32 1.26 8.69
CA SER A 193 5.30 0.76 9.60
C SER A 193 5.64 -0.62 10.15
N TYR A 194 5.36 -0.85 11.43
CA TYR A 194 5.60 -2.16 12.04
C TYR A 194 4.74 -3.23 11.36
N SER A 195 3.50 -2.92 10.97
CA SER A 195 2.61 -3.82 10.22
C SER A 195 3.20 -4.30 8.88
N ARG A 196 4.22 -3.60 8.37
CA ARG A 196 4.90 -3.93 7.11
C ARG A 196 6.31 -4.47 7.29
N SER A 197 7.09 -3.87 8.18
CA SER A 197 8.52 -4.15 8.34
C SER A 197 8.79 -5.46 9.08
N VAL A 198 7.94 -5.85 10.04
CA VAL A 198 8.13 -7.08 10.84
C VAL A 198 7.47 -8.31 10.19
N THR A 199 6.67 -8.07 9.15
CA THR A 199 5.86 -9.04 8.41
C THR A 199 6.46 -9.41 7.05
N ASP A 200 7.64 -8.88 6.70
CA ASP A 200 8.29 -9.05 5.39
C ASP A 200 7.38 -8.64 4.20
N VAL A 201 6.62 -7.55 4.36
CA VAL A 201 5.84 -6.89 3.28
C VAL A 201 6.15 -5.39 3.21
N ALA A 202 7.40 -5.04 3.52
CA ALA A 202 7.92 -3.70 3.34
C ALA A 202 8.06 -3.38 1.85
N GLN A 203 8.59 -2.18 1.55
CA GLN A 203 8.57 -1.61 0.21
C GLN A 203 9.23 -2.49 -0.88
N ASN A 204 10.23 -3.31 -0.54
CA ASN A 204 11.04 -4.06 -1.51
C ASN A 204 11.01 -5.58 -1.25
N ASP A 205 9.98 -6.08 -0.55
CA ASP A 205 9.84 -7.50 -0.20
C ASP A 205 9.01 -8.28 -1.23
N GLN A 206 9.03 -7.85 -2.49
CA GLN A 206 8.32 -8.55 -3.57
C GLN A 206 8.85 -9.97 -3.75
N SER A 207 7.97 -10.84 -4.21
CA SER A 207 8.23 -12.26 -4.36
C SER A 207 7.69 -12.75 -5.69
N THR A 208 8.43 -13.64 -6.35
CA THR A 208 7.96 -14.29 -7.56
C THR A 208 6.97 -15.38 -7.17
N GLY A 209 5.81 -15.39 -7.79
CA GLY A 209 4.74 -16.30 -7.41
C GLY A 209 3.53 -16.27 -8.32
N VAL A 210 2.50 -16.98 -7.85
CA VAL A 210 1.16 -17.00 -8.44
C VAL A 210 0.19 -16.44 -7.41
N ILE A 211 -0.56 -15.41 -7.81
CA ILE A 211 -1.65 -14.85 -7.01
C ILE A 211 -2.97 -15.20 -7.70
N THR A 212 -3.94 -15.66 -6.93
CA THR A 212 -5.33 -15.84 -7.39
C THR A 212 -6.25 -15.02 -6.52
N GLN A 213 -7.16 -14.29 -7.15
CA GLN A 213 -8.05 -13.37 -6.46
C GLN A 213 -9.47 -13.62 -6.95
N TYR A 214 -10.37 -13.85 -6.00
CA TYR A 214 -11.78 -14.09 -6.26
C TYR A 214 -12.65 -13.06 -5.53
N TYR A 215 -13.58 -12.49 -6.29
CA TYR A 215 -14.52 -11.47 -5.88
C TYR A 215 -15.93 -12.01 -5.85
N ALA A 216 -16.64 -11.75 -4.76
CA ALA A 216 -18.06 -11.96 -4.68
C ALA A 216 -18.73 -10.75 -4.04
N ASP A 217 -20.04 -10.79 -4.03
CA ASP A 217 -20.85 -9.69 -3.52
C ASP A 217 -20.65 -9.66 -1.99
N GLY A 218 -19.96 -8.62 -1.50
CA GLY A 218 -19.67 -8.41 -0.08
C GLY A 218 -18.42 -9.13 0.46
N TRP A 219 -17.62 -9.82 -0.36
CA TRP A 219 -16.36 -10.41 0.11
C TRP A 219 -15.32 -10.64 -1.01
N GLU A 220 -14.05 -10.70 -0.61
CA GLU A 220 -12.91 -11.01 -1.46
C GLU A 220 -12.01 -12.03 -0.78
N ILE A 221 -11.45 -12.96 -1.55
CA ILE A 221 -10.35 -13.82 -1.10
C ILE A 221 -9.20 -13.74 -2.09
N THR A 222 -8.00 -13.63 -1.55
CA THR A 222 -6.77 -13.64 -2.34
C THR A 222 -5.80 -14.64 -1.76
N GLY A 223 -5.32 -15.55 -2.61
CA GLY A 223 -4.27 -16.52 -2.30
C GLY A 223 -2.99 -16.19 -3.06
N ASN A 224 -1.84 -16.48 -2.45
CA ASN A 224 -0.52 -16.28 -3.03
C ASN A 224 0.36 -17.50 -2.73
N LEU A 225 0.97 -18.06 -3.77
CA LEU A 225 2.05 -19.06 -3.67
C LEU A 225 3.32 -18.41 -4.20
N PHE A 226 4.39 -18.38 -3.40
CA PHE A 226 5.59 -17.61 -3.75
C PHE A 226 6.90 -18.31 -3.40
N VAL A 227 7.96 -17.96 -4.12
CA VAL A 227 9.29 -18.61 -4.00
C VAL A 227 10.43 -17.64 -3.67
N GLY A 228 10.09 -16.43 -3.22
CA GLY A 228 11.03 -15.35 -2.96
C GLY A 228 11.33 -14.54 -4.22
N ASN A 229 12.18 -13.52 -4.09
CA ASN A 229 12.62 -12.74 -5.23
C ASN A 229 13.68 -13.51 -6.02
N LEU A 230 13.34 -14.00 -7.22
CA LEU A 230 14.28 -14.75 -8.07
C LEU A 230 15.45 -13.90 -8.61
N LEU A 231 15.36 -12.57 -8.52
CA LEU A 231 16.45 -11.66 -8.89
C LEU A 231 17.46 -11.45 -7.77
N GLN A 232 17.16 -11.88 -6.54
CA GLN A 232 18.09 -11.83 -5.41
C GLN A 232 19.12 -12.93 -5.56
N GLU A 233 20.42 -12.64 -5.58
CA GLU A 233 21.48 -13.62 -5.86
C GLU A 233 21.48 -14.80 -4.86
N ASP A 234 21.41 -14.49 -3.56
CA ASP A 234 21.44 -15.48 -2.48
C ASP A 234 20.14 -16.28 -2.40
N ALA A 235 20.17 -17.53 -2.89
CA ALA A 235 19.01 -18.42 -2.87
C ALA A 235 18.60 -18.85 -1.46
N ASP A 236 19.55 -18.98 -0.53
CA ASP A 236 19.35 -19.55 0.80
C ASP A 236 18.50 -18.66 1.72
N ILE A 237 18.45 -17.36 1.42
CA ILE A 237 17.67 -16.39 2.20
C ILE A 237 16.29 -16.12 1.60
N ARG A 238 16.00 -16.63 0.39
CA ARG A 238 14.70 -16.44 -0.28
C ARG A 238 13.60 -17.19 0.47
N GLN A 239 12.64 -16.45 0.98
CA GLN A 239 11.47 -17.00 1.66
C GLN A 239 10.49 -17.61 0.64
N LYS A 240 10.26 -18.91 0.74
CA LYS A 240 9.29 -19.67 -0.06
C LYS A 240 8.08 -19.97 0.81
N GLY A 241 6.87 -19.78 0.30
CA GLY A 241 5.70 -19.86 1.16
C GLY A 241 4.38 -19.67 0.45
N LEU A 242 3.36 -19.51 1.28
CA LEU A 242 2.01 -19.18 0.86
C LEU A 242 1.41 -18.13 1.76
N SER A 243 0.47 -17.36 1.23
CA SER A 243 -0.38 -16.51 2.03
C SER A 243 -1.81 -16.48 1.52
N VAL A 244 -2.75 -16.22 2.41
CA VAL A 244 -4.17 -16.06 2.13
C VAL A 244 -4.67 -14.85 2.89
N MET A 245 -5.40 -13.97 2.21
CA MET A 245 -6.12 -12.85 2.81
C MET A 245 -7.59 -12.96 2.42
N MET A 246 -8.48 -12.75 3.37
CA MET A 246 -9.91 -12.70 3.14
C MET A 246 -10.48 -11.44 3.77
N GLU A 247 -11.40 -10.80 3.06
CA GLU A 247 -12.04 -9.57 3.51
C GLU A 247 -13.55 -9.61 3.24
N PHE A 248 -14.32 -8.98 4.12
CA PHE A 248 -15.78 -8.96 4.11
C PHE A 248 -16.29 -7.54 4.30
N ASP A 249 -17.25 -7.13 3.48
CA ASP A 249 -17.97 -5.89 3.65
C ASP A 249 -19.08 -6.08 4.69
N VAL A 250 -18.93 -5.44 5.85
CA VAL A 250 -19.94 -5.42 6.91
C VAL A 250 -20.91 -4.25 6.71
N ALA A 251 -20.45 -3.19 6.04
CA ALA A 251 -21.24 -2.09 5.51
C ALA A 251 -20.50 -1.47 4.31
N ASP A 252 -21.14 -0.57 3.57
CA ASP A 252 -20.58 0.06 2.35
C ASP A 252 -19.18 0.66 2.51
N LYS A 253 -18.84 1.10 3.73
CA LYS A 253 -17.55 1.71 4.09
C LYS A 253 -16.88 1.02 5.27
N ASN A 254 -17.31 -0.19 5.62
CA ASN A 254 -16.74 -0.94 6.74
C ASN A 254 -16.37 -2.35 6.27
N ARG A 255 -15.08 -2.63 6.21
CA ARG A 255 -14.54 -3.89 5.75
C ARG A 255 -13.66 -4.51 6.82
N LEU A 256 -13.94 -5.75 7.15
CA LEU A 256 -13.13 -6.55 8.07
C LEU A 256 -12.34 -7.57 7.27
N GLY A 257 -11.13 -7.85 7.68
CA GLY A 257 -10.31 -8.87 7.04
C GLY A 257 -9.37 -9.56 8.00
N PHE A 258 -8.80 -10.64 7.49
CA PHE A 258 -7.72 -11.35 8.16
C PHE A 258 -6.78 -11.92 7.10
N ALA A 259 -5.52 -12.09 7.46
CA ALA A 259 -4.55 -12.76 6.62
C ALA A 259 -3.66 -13.72 7.42
N VAL A 260 -3.22 -14.76 6.74
CA VAL A 260 -2.20 -15.68 7.22
C VAL A 260 -1.11 -15.80 6.16
N MET A 261 0.15 -15.79 6.59
CA MET A 261 1.29 -16.06 5.73
C MET A 261 2.25 -17.02 6.44
N GLN A 262 2.66 -18.06 5.72
CA GLN A 262 3.69 -18.98 6.16
C GLN A 262 4.78 -19.02 5.11
N SER A 263 6.03 -18.89 5.53
CA SER A 263 7.18 -18.99 4.64
C SER A 263 8.39 -19.57 5.34
N LYS A 264 9.32 -20.12 4.56
CA LYS A 264 10.59 -20.64 5.07
C LYS A 264 11.73 -20.36 4.11
N ASN A 265 12.94 -20.28 4.67
CA ASN A 265 14.20 -20.35 3.94
C ASN A 265 15.15 -21.33 4.65
N GLU A 266 16.44 -21.35 4.33
CA GLU A 266 17.40 -22.29 4.95
C GLU A 266 17.68 -22.02 6.44
N TYR A 267 17.28 -20.84 6.96
CA TYR A 267 17.63 -20.37 8.30
C TYR A 267 16.44 -20.24 9.25
N VAL A 268 15.26 -19.87 8.72
CA VAL A 268 14.10 -19.52 9.54
C VAL A 268 12.79 -19.87 8.83
N GLU A 269 11.87 -20.43 9.61
CA GLU A 269 10.46 -20.53 9.28
C GLU A 269 9.69 -19.38 9.94
N LYS A 270 8.82 -18.73 9.17
CA LYS A 270 8.07 -17.56 9.56
C LYS A 270 6.58 -17.84 9.41
N THR A 271 5.83 -17.56 10.47
CA THR A 271 4.36 -17.53 10.44
C THR A 271 3.89 -16.12 10.80
N ARG A 272 2.92 -15.61 10.08
CA ARG A 272 2.29 -14.30 10.28
C ARG A 272 0.78 -14.48 10.26
N LEU A 273 0.11 -13.80 11.18
CA LEU A 273 -1.35 -13.76 11.29
C LEU A 273 -1.75 -12.32 11.57
N GLU A 274 -2.78 -11.81 10.90
CA GLU A 274 -3.34 -10.50 11.21
C GLU A 274 -4.85 -10.48 11.08
N PHE A 275 -5.47 -9.55 11.81
CA PHE A 275 -6.83 -9.10 11.64
C PHE A 275 -6.82 -7.61 11.40
N HIS A 276 -7.68 -7.15 10.49
CA HIS A 276 -7.74 -5.74 10.16
C HIS A 276 -9.16 -5.25 9.91
N GLN A 277 -9.32 -3.94 10.00
CA GLN A 277 -10.53 -3.21 9.67
C GLN A 277 -10.16 -1.99 8.85
N LYS A 278 -10.95 -1.73 7.81
CA LYS A 278 -10.97 -0.49 7.06
C LYS A 278 -12.35 0.12 7.28
N LEU A 279 -12.41 1.27 7.93
CA LEU A 279 -13.65 1.95 8.27
C LEU A 279 -13.64 3.37 7.69
N GLY A 280 -14.65 3.74 6.93
CA GLY A 280 -14.94 5.10 6.53
C GLY A 280 -16.25 5.55 7.17
N PHE A 281 -16.26 6.72 7.80
CA PHE A 281 -17.43 7.22 8.53
C PHE A 281 -17.96 8.56 8.00
N ASP A 282 -17.15 9.35 7.31
CA ASP A 282 -17.60 10.47 6.47
C ASP A 282 -16.71 10.59 5.21
N LYS A 283 -17.11 11.34 4.19
CA LYS A 283 -16.33 11.49 2.95
C LYS A 283 -14.98 12.16 3.26
N GLY A 284 -13.88 11.43 3.04
CA GLY A 284 -12.53 11.89 3.39
C GLY A 284 -12.04 11.41 4.75
N ASP A 285 -12.92 10.80 5.56
CA ASP A 285 -12.62 10.39 6.92
C ASP A 285 -12.59 8.86 7.05
N SER A 286 -11.47 8.33 7.55
CA SER A 286 -11.30 6.90 7.74
C SER A 286 -10.45 6.52 8.94
N LEU A 287 -10.63 5.27 9.37
CA LEU A 287 -9.84 4.59 10.38
C LEU A 287 -9.45 3.22 9.85
N LEU A 288 -8.14 2.98 9.76
CA LEU A 288 -7.55 1.68 9.46
C LEU A 288 -6.99 1.09 10.75
N THR A 289 -7.33 -0.15 11.01
CA THR A 289 -6.85 -0.91 12.17
C THR A 289 -6.23 -2.19 11.69
N GLU A 290 -5.06 -2.55 12.18
CA GLU A 290 -4.46 -3.87 11.96
C GLU A 290 -3.80 -4.35 13.25
N ILE A 291 -4.14 -5.55 13.69
CA ILE A 291 -3.49 -6.25 14.79
C ILE A 291 -2.91 -7.55 14.25
N GLY A 292 -1.65 -7.82 14.55
CA GLY A 292 -1.00 -9.01 14.03
C GLY A 292 -0.01 -9.66 14.97
N PHE A 293 0.27 -10.92 14.68
CA PHE A 293 1.18 -11.80 15.38
C PHE A 293 2.27 -12.27 14.42
N VAL A 294 3.51 -12.24 14.90
CA VAL A 294 4.67 -12.68 14.13
C VAL A 294 5.40 -13.78 14.88
N LYS A 295 5.55 -14.93 14.24
CA LYS A 295 6.32 -16.05 14.79
C LYS A 295 7.51 -16.33 13.89
N ASP A 296 8.70 -16.28 14.46
CA ASP A 296 9.95 -16.67 13.81
C ASP A 296 10.54 -17.90 14.53
N SER A 297 10.76 -18.97 13.76
CA SER A 297 11.29 -20.25 14.22
C SER A 297 12.63 -20.52 13.55
N PRO A 298 13.77 -20.18 14.20
CA PRO A 298 15.09 -20.45 13.65
C PRO A 298 15.34 -21.95 13.52
N LEU A 299 15.84 -22.41 12.37
CA LEU A 299 16.03 -23.83 12.08
C LEU A 299 17.29 -24.41 12.74
N SER A 300 18.34 -23.60 12.93
CA SER A 300 19.62 -24.05 13.51
C SER A 300 19.62 -24.07 15.05
N ALA A 301 18.73 -23.30 15.69
CA ALA A 301 18.59 -23.21 17.14
C ALA A 301 17.12 -22.92 17.48
N PRO A 302 16.27 -23.96 17.60
CA PRO A 302 14.82 -23.81 17.73
C PRO A 302 14.41 -23.11 19.03
N SER A 303 14.35 -21.78 18.98
CA SER A 303 13.75 -20.93 20.00
C SER A 303 12.79 -20.00 19.29
N ASP A 304 11.51 -20.37 19.35
CA ASP A 304 10.44 -19.61 18.72
C ASP A 304 10.36 -18.22 19.33
N LYS A 305 10.36 -17.19 18.48
CA LYS A 305 10.08 -15.80 18.88
C LYS A 305 8.68 -15.45 18.42
N VAL A 306 7.79 -15.19 19.36
CA VAL A 306 6.39 -14.83 19.07
C VAL A 306 6.15 -13.39 19.49
N GLY A 307 6.13 -12.49 18.53
CA GLY A 307 5.84 -11.07 18.72
C GLY A 307 4.41 -10.71 18.33
N GLY A 308 4.03 -9.46 18.62
CA GLY A 308 2.78 -8.88 18.19
C GLY A 308 2.93 -7.40 17.87
N TYR A 309 2.08 -6.92 16.97
CA TYR A 309 2.04 -5.52 16.56
C TYR A 309 0.61 -5.00 16.44
N LEU A 310 0.47 -3.68 16.51
CA LEU A 310 -0.78 -2.95 16.27
C LEU A 310 -0.47 -1.75 15.40
N MET A 311 -1.38 -1.44 14.47
CA MET A 311 -1.42 -0.23 13.69
C MET A 311 -2.84 0.36 13.75
N LEU A 312 -2.94 1.64 14.08
CA LEU A 312 -4.15 2.44 14.01
C LEU A 312 -3.83 3.69 13.19
N GLN A 313 -4.34 3.78 11.96
CA GLN A 313 -4.14 4.95 11.10
C GLN A 313 -5.49 5.65 10.87
N ASN A 314 -5.55 6.94 11.18
CA ASN A 314 -6.73 7.76 10.98
C ASN A 314 -6.43 8.87 9.97
N LEU A 315 -7.35 9.02 9.00
CA LEU A 315 -7.38 10.12 8.05
C LEU A 315 -8.63 10.96 8.35
N ILE A 316 -8.48 12.27 8.50
CA ILE A 316 -9.60 13.21 8.67
C ILE A 316 -9.51 14.27 7.58
N GLY A 317 -10.52 14.35 6.73
CA GLY A 317 -10.69 15.36 5.71
C GLY A 317 -10.98 16.73 6.32
N ILE A 318 -10.17 17.72 5.96
CA ILE A 318 -10.45 19.13 6.25
C ILE A 318 -11.29 19.70 5.11
N THR A 319 -10.82 19.46 3.89
CA THR A 319 -11.48 19.80 2.62
C THR A 319 -10.89 18.92 1.53
N ARG A 320 -11.50 18.89 0.33
CA ARG A 320 -11.03 18.05 -0.77
C ARG A 320 -9.55 18.33 -1.08
N GLY A 321 -8.74 17.28 -0.99
CA GLY A 321 -7.29 17.32 -1.18
C GLY A 321 -6.49 17.72 0.05
N TYR A 322 -7.08 17.95 1.22
CA TYR A 322 -6.36 18.35 2.42
C TYR A 322 -6.88 17.59 3.63
N ASN A 323 -6.00 16.80 4.25
CA ASN A 323 -6.37 15.88 5.31
C ASN A 323 -5.36 15.96 6.46
N ILE A 324 -5.83 15.65 7.67
CA ILE A 324 -4.98 15.30 8.81
C ILE A 324 -4.76 13.78 8.77
N LEU A 325 -3.52 13.36 8.97
CA LEU A 325 -3.14 11.96 9.07
C LEU A 325 -2.49 11.73 10.43
N SER A 326 -3.03 10.78 11.19
CA SER A 326 -2.48 10.31 12.46
C SER A 326 -2.27 8.80 12.41
N GLN A 327 -1.15 8.29 12.91
CA GLN A 327 -0.89 6.86 12.98
C GLN A 327 -0.29 6.51 14.33
N ILE A 328 -0.91 5.57 15.04
CA ILE A 328 -0.39 4.98 16.28
C ILE A 328 0.03 3.55 15.98
N GLU A 329 1.21 3.17 16.44
CA GLU A 329 1.74 1.83 16.27
C GLU A 329 2.38 1.32 17.54
N TYR A 330 2.29 0.01 17.71
CA TYR A 330 2.92 -0.73 18.79
C TYR A 330 3.56 -1.99 18.22
N TYR A 331 4.71 -2.38 18.76
CA TYR A 331 5.37 -3.65 18.45
C TYR A 331 6.15 -4.16 19.65
N ASN A 332 6.01 -5.46 19.93
CA ASN A 332 6.86 -6.20 20.85
C ASN A 332 7.32 -7.50 20.18
N ALA A 333 8.62 -7.76 20.22
CA ALA A 333 9.24 -8.83 19.45
C ALA A 333 8.98 -10.24 19.99
N THR A 334 8.63 -10.38 21.28
CA THR A 334 8.43 -11.69 21.92
C THR A 334 7.21 -11.78 22.84
N LEU A 335 6.36 -10.74 22.87
CA LEU A 335 5.21 -10.60 23.78
C LEU A 335 5.55 -10.90 25.25
N SER A 336 6.81 -10.68 25.63
CA SER A 336 7.35 -10.86 26.98
C SER A 336 7.57 -9.50 27.62
N SER A 337 7.45 -9.41 28.95
CA SER A 337 7.85 -8.24 29.74
C SER A 337 9.33 -7.90 29.58
N ASP A 338 10.17 -8.90 29.29
CA ASP A 338 11.61 -8.71 29.08
C ASP A 338 11.93 -8.12 27.70
N SER A 339 10.96 -8.13 26.77
CA SER A 339 11.12 -7.52 25.46
C SER A 339 10.69 -6.07 25.49
N THR A 340 11.47 -5.21 24.84
CA THR A 340 11.17 -3.79 24.72
C THR A 340 9.87 -3.57 23.95
N ASP A 341 8.96 -2.80 24.54
CA ASP A 341 7.78 -2.28 23.86
C ASP A 341 8.16 -1.07 23.03
N MET A 342 7.94 -1.16 21.72
CA MET A 342 8.18 -0.07 20.78
C MET A 342 6.87 0.60 20.42
N PHE A 343 6.71 1.85 20.82
CA PHE A 343 5.56 2.67 20.49
C PHE A 343 5.95 3.76 19.50
N ARG A 344 5.07 4.03 18.54
CA ARG A 344 5.25 5.14 17.60
C ARG A 344 3.94 5.88 17.40
N TRP A 345 4.00 7.20 17.47
CA TRP A 345 2.88 8.06 17.10
C TRP A 345 3.34 9.06 16.04
N SER A 346 2.65 9.06 14.91
CA SER A 346 2.83 10.00 13.82
C SER A 346 1.61 10.90 13.72
N PHE A 347 1.81 12.20 13.51
CA PHE A 347 0.73 13.16 13.30
C PHE A 347 1.16 14.23 12.30
N GLY A 348 0.29 14.53 11.33
CA GLY A 348 0.63 15.48 10.28
C GLY A 348 -0.48 15.76 9.28
N LEU A 349 -0.08 16.40 8.18
CA LEU A 349 -0.93 16.74 7.05
C LEU A 349 -0.63 15.81 5.88
N LEU A 350 -1.68 15.36 5.21
CA LEU A 350 -1.65 14.70 3.91
C LEU A 350 -2.42 15.56 2.90
N MET A 351 -1.71 16.06 1.89
CA MET A 351 -2.23 17.06 0.96
C MET A 351 -2.04 16.61 -0.48
N PHE A 352 -3.05 16.87 -1.30
CA PHE A 352 -3.12 16.65 -2.73
C PHE A 352 -3.53 17.97 -3.40
N PRO A 353 -2.64 18.99 -3.42
CA PRO A 353 -2.98 20.34 -3.86
C PRO A 353 -3.36 20.41 -5.35
N MET A 354 -2.93 19.42 -6.13
CA MET A 354 -3.26 19.24 -7.53
C MET A 354 -3.12 17.75 -7.90
N PRO A 355 -3.70 17.30 -9.01
CA PRO A 355 -3.54 15.93 -9.48
C PRO A 355 -2.07 15.57 -9.61
N ARG A 356 -1.74 14.30 -9.33
CA ARG A 356 -0.38 13.72 -9.43
C ARG A 356 0.61 14.21 -8.39
N VAL A 357 0.22 15.13 -7.51
CA VAL A 357 1.09 15.68 -6.46
C VAL A 357 0.50 15.32 -5.10
N GLU A 358 1.29 14.62 -4.30
CA GLU A 358 1.04 14.33 -2.89
C GLU A 358 2.15 14.98 -2.06
N PHE A 359 1.76 15.70 -1.03
CA PHE A 359 2.66 16.21 -0.01
C PHE A 359 2.24 15.68 1.35
N ARG A 360 3.20 15.20 2.13
CA ARG A 360 3.01 14.80 3.51
C ARG A 360 3.96 15.58 4.39
N ALA A 361 3.50 16.13 5.50
CA ALA A 361 4.39 16.65 6.53
C ALA A 361 3.88 16.26 7.90
N GLY A 362 4.75 15.80 8.79
CA GLY A 362 4.33 15.35 10.10
C GLY A 362 5.48 15.18 11.08
N PHE A 363 5.08 15.04 12.34
CA PHE A 363 5.96 14.70 13.44
C PHE A 363 5.78 13.22 13.76
N VAL A 364 6.87 12.57 14.13
CA VAL A 364 6.89 11.18 14.59
C VAL A 364 7.57 11.15 15.95
N ASN A 365 6.83 10.71 16.97
CA ASN A 365 7.36 10.37 18.28
C ASN A 365 7.59 8.85 18.33
N GLY A 366 8.80 8.43 18.68
CA GLY A 366 9.14 7.04 18.91
C GLY A 366 9.59 6.85 20.36
N ARG A 367 9.00 5.87 21.04
CA ARG A 367 9.29 5.56 22.43
C ARG A 367 9.59 4.07 22.59
N ASN A 368 10.66 3.77 23.32
CA ASN A 368 11.05 2.42 23.68
C ASN A 368 10.90 2.26 25.20
N ILE A 369 10.02 1.35 25.62
CA ILE A 369 9.72 1.09 27.03
C ILE A 369 10.30 -0.27 27.41
N ASN A 370 11.13 -0.29 28.45
CA ASN A 370 11.76 -1.48 29.00
C ASN A 370 11.90 -1.29 30.52
N ASP A 371 11.67 -2.34 31.29
CA ASP A 371 11.77 -2.35 32.76
C ASP A 371 13.19 -2.02 33.26
N THR A 372 14.22 -2.30 32.46
CA THR A 372 15.63 -2.13 32.89
C THR A 372 16.26 -0.80 32.48
N THR A 373 15.68 -0.10 31.50
CA THR A 373 16.32 1.07 30.88
C THR A 373 15.31 2.13 30.47
N VAL A 374 15.52 3.36 30.93
CA VAL A 374 14.77 4.53 30.47
C VAL A 374 15.50 5.14 29.29
N ASN A 375 14.93 5.01 28.09
CA ASN A 375 15.40 5.71 26.90
C ASN A 375 14.61 7.01 26.72
N PRO A 376 15.27 8.13 26.36
CA PRO A 376 14.54 9.33 25.99
C PRO A 376 13.71 9.10 24.72
N ASP A 377 12.57 9.76 24.65
CA ASP A 377 11.74 9.78 23.45
C ASP A 377 12.53 10.36 22.27
N SER A 378 12.34 9.75 21.10
CA SER A 378 12.86 10.25 19.83
C SER A 378 11.77 11.05 19.11
N TRP A 379 12.14 12.21 18.58
CA TRP A 379 11.25 13.04 17.78
C TRP A 379 11.83 13.23 16.40
N MET A 380 11.02 13.01 15.37
CA MET A 380 11.40 13.23 13.99
C MET A 380 10.41 14.18 13.32
N LEU A 381 10.92 15.16 12.59
CA LEU A 381 10.13 15.91 11.62
C LEU A 381 10.33 15.26 10.26
N GLN A 382 9.25 14.97 9.54
CA GLN A 382 9.27 14.37 8.21
C GLN A 382 8.48 15.23 7.23
N SER A 383 9.01 15.40 6.03
CA SER A 383 8.27 15.92 4.88
C SER A 383 8.52 15.03 3.66
N GLN A 384 7.44 14.70 2.94
CA GLN A 384 7.49 13.86 1.75
C GLN A 384 6.84 14.59 0.58
N LEU A 385 7.45 14.43 -0.58
CA LEU A 385 6.87 14.77 -1.88
C LEU A 385 6.71 13.48 -2.67
N HIS A 386 5.49 13.22 -3.13
CA HIS A 386 5.19 12.12 -4.03
C HIS A 386 4.58 12.66 -5.32
N LEU A 387 5.17 12.25 -6.45
CA LEU A 387 4.72 12.54 -7.80
C LEU A 387 4.31 11.24 -8.46
N SER A 388 3.13 11.19 -9.07
CA SER A 388 2.62 9.98 -9.74
C SER A 388 1.94 10.32 -11.05
N LEU A 389 2.57 9.95 -12.16
CA LEU A 389 2.18 10.28 -13.53
C LEU A 389 1.79 9.07 -14.35
#